data_AF-A0A355AF14-F1
#
_entry.id   AF-A0A355AF14-F1
#
_cell.length_a   1.000
_cell.length_b   1.000
_cell.length_c   1.000
_cell.angle_alpha   90.00
_cell.angle_beta   90.00
_cell.angle_gamma   90.00
#
_symmetry.space_group_name_H-M   'P 1'
#
loop_
_entity.id
_entity.type
_entity.pdbx_description
1 polymer ?
#
loop_
_entity_poly.entity_id
_entity_poly.type
_entity_poly.pdbx_seq_one_letter_code
_entity_poly.pdbx_strand_id
1 'polypeptide(L)' 'MYTSKNTFTVLILILFINCIGNTQSEVIVDPPSYIKTIVLRSRLTNSYSPIVKLGEPLLLEFDDLSDSQE' A
#
# COMPACT_ATOMS: atom_id res chain seq x y z
N MET A 1 -32.05 -34.61 -10.66
CA MET A 1 -32.50 -33.31 -10.12
C MET A 1 -31.97 -33.11 -8.70
N TYR A 2 -30.64 -33.01 -8.48
CA TYR A 2 -30.04 -32.74 -7.14
C TYR A 2 -28.68 -32.02 -7.15
N THR A 3 -28.21 -31.46 -8.27
CA THR A 3 -26.81 -31.00 -8.38
C THR A 3 -26.60 -29.50 -8.17
N SER A 4 -27.65 -28.68 -8.12
CA SER A 4 -27.52 -27.20 -8.09
C SER A 4 -27.02 -26.62 -6.75
N LYS A 5 -27.38 -27.23 -5.61
CA LYS A 5 -26.99 -26.72 -4.28
C LYS A 5 -25.48 -26.85 -4.06
N ASN A 6 -24.92 -28.00 -4.41
CA ASN A 6 -23.49 -28.29 -4.21
C ASN A 6 -22.61 -27.44 -5.13
N THR A 7 -23.05 -27.14 -6.36
CA THR A 7 -22.30 -26.28 -7.28
C THR A 7 -22.27 -24.83 -6.82
N PHE A 8 -23.36 -24.31 -6.23
CA PHE A 8 -23.40 -22.96 -5.68
C PHE A 8 -22.51 -22.82 -4.45
N THR A 9 -22.49 -23.82 -3.57
CA THR A 9 -21.60 -23.85 -2.41
C THR A 9 -20.12 -23.90 -2.83
N VAL A 10 -19.78 -24.67 -3.87
CA VAL A 10 -18.42 -24.70 -4.43
C VAL A 10 -18.02 -23.36 -5.03
N LEU A 11 -18.92 -22.67 -5.74
CA LEU A 11 -18.68 -21.33 -6.27
C LEU A 11 -18.37 -20.32 -5.15
N ILE A 12 -19.16 -20.34 -4.07
CA ILE A 12 -18.94 -19.50 -2.89
C ILE A 12 -17.57 -19.79 -2.26
N LEU A 13 -17.21 -21.06 -2.12
CA LEU A 13 -15.92 -21.46 -1.53
C LEU A 13 -14.73 -20.93 -2.35
N ILE A 14 -14.82 -20.98 -3.68
CA ILE A 14 -13.79 -20.45 -4.60
C ILE A 14 -13.66 -18.92 -4.46
N LEU A 15 -14.79 -18.21 -4.30
CA LEU A 15 -14.79 -16.76 -4.06
C LEU A 15 -14.11 -16.40 -2.73
N PHE A 16 -14.37 -17.14 -1.65
CA PHE A 16 -13.77 -16.88 -0.34
C PHE A 16 -12.25 -17.10 -0.29
N ILE A 17 -11.73 -18.07 -1.06
CA ILE A 17 -10.28 -18.34 -1.13
C ILE A 17 -9.50 -17.14 -1.70
N ASN A 18 -10.09 -16.38 -2.63
CA ASN A 18 -9.44 -15.21 -3.22
C ASN A 18 -9.35 -14.01 -2.26
N CYS A 19 -10.21 -13.93 -1.24
CA CYS A 19 -10.18 -12.86 -0.24
C CYS A 19 -9.01 -12.98 0.74
N ILE A 20 -8.46 -14.18 0.97
CA ILE A 20 -7.41 -14.42 1.97
C ILE A 20 -6.01 -14.17 1.37
N GLY A 21 -5.84 -14.32 0.05
CA GLY A 21 -4.54 -14.24 -0.62
C GLY A 21 -3.97 -12.82 -0.81
N ASN A 22 -4.79 -11.78 -0.66
CA ASN A 22 -4.38 -10.38 -0.82
C ASN A 22 -4.28 -9.66 0.52
N THR A 23 -3.77 -10.33 1.56
CA THR A 23 -3.46 -9.66 2.82
C THR A 23 -2.33 -8.65 2.60
N GLN A 24 -2.43 -7.50 3.25
CA GLN A 24 -1.36 -6.50 3.26
C GLN A 24 -0.08 -7.19 3.73
N SER A 25 0.94 -7.20 2.87
CA SER A 25 2.25 -7.67 3.24
C SER A 25 2.78 -6.74 4.33
N GLU A 26 3.07 -7.27 5.52
CA GLU A 26 3.81 -6.57 6.58
C GLU A 26 5.29 -6.36 6.19
N VAL A 27 5.62 -6.52 4.90
CA VAL A 27 6.95 -6.20 4.40
C VAL A 27 7.05 -4.68 4.36
N ILE A 28 7.56 -4.14 5.46
CA ILE A 28 8.23 -2.85 5.48
C ILE A 28 9.40 -3.02 4.52
N VAL A 29 9.24 -2.53 3.29
CA VAL A 29 10.32 -2.53 2.30
C VAL A 29 11.30 -1.48 2.77
N ASP A 30 12.49 -1.92 3.19
CA ASP A 30 13.58 -1.00 3.47
C ASP A 30 13.89 -0.19 2.21
N PRO A 31 14.05 1.13 2.33
CA PRO A 31 14.41 1.93 1.17
C PRO A 31 15.79 1.48 0.64
N PRO A 32 16.04 1.63 -0.67
CA PRO A 32 17.35 1.38 -1.24
C PRO A 32 18.44 2.20 -0.52
N SER A 33 19.67 1.68 -0.49
CA SER A 33 20.76 2.29 0.29
C SER A 33 21.12 3.72 -0.12
N TYR A 34 20.87 4.10 -1.37
CA TYR A 34 21.11 5.42 -1.94
C TYR A 34 19.98 6.42 -1.67
N ILE A 35 18.82 5.96 -1.20
CA ILE A 35 17.72 6.83 -0.78
C ILE A 35 17.89 7.18 0.69
N LYS A 36 17.98 8.47 1.01
CA LYS A 36 18.12 9.00 2.38
C LYS A 36 17.06 10.06 2.68
N THR A 37 16.99 10.46 3.95
CA THR A 37 16.15 11.59 4.41
C THR A 37 14.70 11.53 3.93
N ILE A 38 14.03 10.39 4.10
CA ILE A 38 12.63 10.24 3.71
C ILE A 38 11.77 11.09 4.65
N VAL A 39 11.10 12.09 4.09
CA VAL A 39 10.19 12.99 4.80
C VAL A 39 8.81 12.91 4.17
N LEU A 40 7.81 12.66 5.01
CA LEU A 40 6.41 12.79 4.67
C LEU A 40 5.90 14.08 5.31
N ARG A 41 5.29 14.97 4.52
CA ARG A 41 4.73 16.21 5.03
C ARG A 41 3.38 16.55 4.39
N SER A 42 2.53 17.20 5.17
CA SER A 42 1.31 17.80 4.64
C SER A 42 1.65 18.98 3.74
N ARG A 43 0.81 19.26 2.73
CA ARG A 43 0.92 20.49 1.91
C ARG A 43 0.50 21.75 2.67
N LEU A 44 -0.13 21.62 3.82
CA LEU A 44 -0.49 22.75 4.67
C LEU A 44 0.76 23.35 5.30
N THR A 45 0.91 24.68 5.22
CA THR A 45 2.04 25.41 5.80
C THR A 45 2.11 25.22 7.31
N ASN A 46 3.31 24.98 7.86
CA ASN A 46 3.61 24.81 9.30
C ASN A 46 3.13 23.51 9.97
N SER A 47 2.84 22.46 9.19
CA SER A 47 2.60 21.15 9.80
C SER A 47 3.91 20.47 10.18
N TYR A 48 4.23 20.44 11.47
CA TYR A 48 5.37 19.68 12.03
C TYR A 48 5.08 18.17 12.13
N SER A 49 3.90 17.72 11.69
CA SER A 49 3.48 16.32 11.75
C SER A 49 2.96 15.85 10.39
N PRO A 50 3.22 14.59 9.98
CA PRO A 50 2.73 14.00 8.74
C PRO A 50 1.25 13.58 8.83
N ILE A 51 0.41 14.35 9.54
CA ILE A 51 -1.02 14.08 9.64
C ILE A 51 -1.71 14.81 8.49
N VAL A 52 -2.35 14.04 7.60
CA VAL A 52 -3.16 14.52 6.48
C VAL A 52 -4.57 13.97 6.58
N LYS A 53 -5.58 14.74 6.14
CA LYS A 53 -6.95 14.22 6.09
C LYS A 53 -7.11 13.26 4.91
N LEU A 54 -8.08 12.35 5.03
CA LEU A 54 -8.47 11.48 3.92
C LEU A 54 -8.88 12.32 2.70
N GLY A 55 -8.30 12.01 1.55
CA GLY A 55 -8.50 12.76 0.30
C GLY A 55 -7.55 13.95 0.10
N GLU A 56 -6.73 14.29 1.10
CA GLU A 56 -5.69 15.31 0.93
C GLU A 56 -4.39 14.71 0.37
N PRO A 57 -3.69 15.42 -0.53
CA PRO A 57 -2.39 14.99 -1.03
C PRO A 57 -1.31 15.11 0.05
N LEU A 58 -0.55 14.03 0.24
CA LEU A 58 0.67 14.00 1.03
C LEU A 58 1.87 14.27 0.12
N LEU A 59 2.88 14.99 0.62
CA LEU A 59 4.11 15.24 -0.10
C LEU A 59 5.23 14.36 0.47
N LEU A 60 5.86 13.60 -0.41
CA LEU A 60 6.98 12.71 -0.12
C LEU A 60 8.25 13.33 -0.71
N GLU A 61 9.24 13.55 0.14
CA GLU A 61 10.60 13.94 -0.26
C GLU A 61 11.61 12.94 0.27
N PHE A 62 12.71 12.85 -0.47
CA PHE A 62 13.85 12.04 -0.12
C PHE A 62 15.07 12.60 -0.85
N ASP A 63 16.25 12.31 -0.31
CA ASP A 63 17.52 12.55 -0.96
C ASP A 63 17.87 11.32 -1.80
N ASP A 64 18.21 11.53 -3.07
CA ASP A 64 18.78 10.51 -3.93
C ASP A 64 20.30 10.73 -4.02
N LEU A 65 21.05 9.81 -3.40
CA LEU A 65 22.52 9.80 -3.41
C LEU A 65 23.09 8.93 -4.52
N SER A 66 22.28 8.50 -5.49
CA SER A 66 22.79 7.86 -6.69
C SER A 66 23.65 8.84 -7.48
N ASP A 67 24.78 8.38 -7.98
CA ASP A 67 25.68 9.13 -8.86
C ASP A 67 25.09 9.31 -10.27
N SER A 68 23.88 8.78 -10.49
CA SER A 68 23.11 8.90 -11.74
C SER A 68 22.17 10.11 -11.66
N GLN A 69 22.74 11.31 -11.73
CA GLN A 69 22.00 12.49 -12.17
C GLN A 69 22.25 12.67 -13.67
N GLU A 70 21.53 11.91 -14.50
CA GLU A 70 21.32 12.24 -15.92
C GLU A 70 19.84 12.61 -16.15
#